data_AF-A0A966JHQ5-F1
#
_entry.id   AF-A0A966JHQ5-F1
#
_cell.length_a   1.000
_cell.length_b   1.000
_cell.length_c   1.000
_cell.angle_alpha   90.00
_cell.angle_beta   90.00
_cell.angle_gamma   90.00
#
_symmetry.space_group_name_H-M   'P 1'
#
loop_
_entity.id
_entity.type
_entity.pdbx_description
1 polymer ?
#
loop_
_entity_poly.entity_id
_entity_poly.type
_entity_poly.pdbx_seq_one_letter_code
_entity_poly.pdbx_strand_id
1 'polypeptide(L)'
;MILSSEFFSEIDGERIRKIRGEIKGRDIQILFTLRPLAKLLPSSYQQYLKYGITVEYEDWLHAILDKPGESKVSPTFWKRHSHGKVVARWVDIFGKSNVTLLIVNEAHPTFLFDEINKFLNLPTGTLNAAPSGSNRSLTMEEISLLLELNRQFPKERVWDEYEIFIRAGYIKELTDFVPPAPDKARLLTPQWAIDKANQLGAEIQRELIGSGAKIIGDIDSLGNASVPAGTSTYPDTIDIKTVSAAMLTFDQETIKKFPLKWITRNLKERALKQIRARSSRFR
;
A
#
# COMPACT_ATOMS: atom_id res chain seq x y z
N MET A 1 -20.01 13.67 8.78
CA MET A 1 -19.04 13.65 7.66
C MET A 1 -17.90 12.74 8.06
N ILE A 2 -17.48 11.83 7.19
CA ILE A 2 -16.34 10.94 7.44
C ILE A 2 -15.25 11.28 6.43
N LEU A 3 -14.04 11.47 6.92
CA LEU A 3 -12.84 11.63 6.09
C LEU A 3 -11.90 10.48 6.44
N SER A 4 -11.47 9.72 5.43
CA SER A 4 -10.56 8.59 5.62
C SER A 4 -9.40 8.71 4.63
N SER A 5 -8.17 8.65 5.14
CA SER A 5 -6.96 8.69 4.34
C SER A 5 -5.76 8.16 5.12
N GLU A 6 -4.95 7.31 4.50
CA GLU A 6 -3.68 6.87 5.08
C GLU A 6 -2.68 8.03 5.29
N PHE A 7 -2.79 9.09 4.49
CA PHE A 7 -1.90 10.25 4.54
C PHE A 7 -2.04 11.06 5.83
N PHE A 8 -3.12 10.89 6.59
CA PHE A 8 -3.26 11.48 7.93
C PHE A 8 -2.23 10.94 8.93
N SER A 9 -1.64 9.77 8.67
CA SER A 9 -0.53 9.25 9.49
C SER A 9 0.80 10.00 9.25
N GLU A 10 0.98 10.59 8.06
CA GLU A 10 2.24 11.22 7.64
C GLU A 10 2.37 12.69 8.01
N ILE A 11 1.27 13.35 8.38
CA ILE A 11 1.27 14.79 8.63
C ILE A 11 1.89 15.14 10.00
N ASP A 12 2.52 16.31 10.03
CA ASP A 12 3.10 16.91 11.23
C ASP A 12 2.07 17.66 12.08
N GLY A 13 2.48 18.11 13.26
CA GLY A 13 1.62 18.84 14.19
C GLY A 13 1.09 20.17 13.66
N GLU A 14 1.80 20.82 12.73
CA GLU A 14 1.33 22.08 12.14
C GLU A 14 0.11 21.85 11.24
N ARG A 15 0.19 20.84 10.37
CA ARG A 15 -0.93 20.42 9.52
C ARG A 15 -2.10 19.89 10.33
N ILE A 16 -1.84 19.12 11.40
CA ILE A 16 -2.90 18.65 12.30
C ILE A 16 -3.60 19.84 12.99
N ARG A 17 -2.84 20.86 13.45
CA ARG A 17 -3.42 22.11 14.00
C ARG A 17 -4.23 22.89 12.96
N LYS A 18 -3.78 22.93 11.71
CA LYS A 18 -4.53 23.53 10.61
C LYS A 18 -5.88 22.85 10.41
N ILE A 19 -5.91 21.51 10.38
CA ILE A 19 -7.15 20.72 10.32
C ILE A 19 -8.08 21.09 11.49
N ARG A 20 -7.58 21.09 12.73
CA ARG A 20 -8.37 21.49 13.91
C ARG A 20 -8.92 22.92 13.77
N GLY A 21 -8.13 23.84 13.20
CA GLY A 21 -8.50 25.23 12.99
C GLY A 21 -9.56 25.46 11.90
N GLU A 22 -9.57 24.64 10.85
CA GLU A 22 -10.53 24.74 9.73
C GLU A 22 -11.89 24.09 10.06
N ILE A 23 -11.92 23.09 10.95
CA ILE A 23 -13.14 22.34 11.31
C ILE A 23 -13.72 22.82 12.66
N LYS A 24 -13.52 24.11 12.99
CA LYS A 24 -14.02 24.69 14.26
C LYS A 24 -15.53 24.50 14.44
N GLY A 25 -15.95 24.31 15.70
CA GLY A 25 -17.36 24.20 16.08
C GLY A 25 -18.00 22.83 15.81
N ARG A 26 -17.20 21.81 15.50
CA ARG A 26 -17.66 20.42 15.36
C ARG A 26 -17.02 19.54 16.43
N ASP A 27 -17.75 18.54 16.89
CA ASP A 27 -17.17 17.42 17.62
C ASP A 27 -16.40 16.54 16.64
N ILE A 28 -15.13 16.26 16.94
CA ILE A 28 -14.20 15.55 16.07
C ILE A 28 -13.73 14.31 16.81
N GLN A 29 -14.10 13.15 16.26
CA GLN A 29 -13.65 11.85 16.70
C GLN A 29 -12.63 11.31 15.69
N ILE A 30 -11.52 10.80 16.19
CA ILE A 30 -10.41 10.26 15.38
C ILE A 30 -10.29 8.77 15.65
N LEU A 31 -10.29 7.99 14.57
CA LEU A 31 -10.11 6.55 14.63
C LEU A 31 -8.86 6.16 13.85
N PHE A 32 -7.91 5.50 14.52
CA PHE A 32 -6.80 4.82 13.88
C PHE A 32 -7.07 3.32 13.80
N THR A 33 -6.87 2.73 12.63
CA THR A 33 -6.83 1.28 12.47
C THR A 33 -5.37 0.84 12.44
N LEU A 34 -5.00 -0.11 13.30
CA LEU A 34 -3.63 -0.54 13.46
C LEU A 34 -3.52 -2.05 13.22
N ARG A 35 -2.38 -2.46 12.67
CA ARG A 35 -1.98 -3.85 12.52
C ARG A 35 -0.58 -4.04 13.08
N PRO A 36 -0.24 -5.24 13.60
CA PRO A 36 1.12 -5.53 14.03
C PRO A 36 2.13 -5.34 12.90
N LEU A 37 3.33 -4.82 13.21
CA LEU A 37 4.37 -4.55 12.22
C LEU A 37 4.70 -5.80 11.39
N ALA A 38 4.85 -6.97 12.03
CA ALA A 38 5.16 -8.22 11.36
C ALA A 38 4.17 -8.56 10.23
N LYS A 39 2.87 -8.25 10.42
CA LYS A 39 1.81 -8.47 9.41
C LYS A 39 1.84 -7.45 8.28
N LEU A 40 2.45 -6.29 8.51
CA LEU A 40 2.55 -5.19 7.53
C LEU A 40 3.79 -5.31 6.63
N LEU A 41 4.85 -6.02 7.05
CA LEU A 41 6.11 -6.09 6.30
C LEU A 41 5.91 -6.62 4.86
N PRO A 42 5.24 -7.77 4.62
CA PRO A 42 5.16 -8.33 3.26
C PRO A 42 4.36 -7.43 2.31
N SER A 43 3.22 -6.90 2.77
CA SER A 43 2.37 -6.03 1.96
C SER A 43 3.00 -4.66 1.73
N SER A 44 3.71 -4.13 2.72
CA SER A 44 4.46 -2.87 2.58
C SER A 44 5.58 -3.03 1.55
N TYR A 45 6.38 -4.09 1.64
CA TYR A 45 7.41 -4.39 0.64
C TYR A 45 6.82 -4.46 -0.77
N GLN A 46 5.74 -5.23 -0.96
CA GLN A 46 5.08 -5.35 -2.27
C GLN A 46 4.52 -4.01 -2.77
N GLN A 47 4.05 -3.14 -1.87
CA GLN A 47 3.61 -1.79 -2.25
C GLN A 47 4.79 -0.93 -2.71
N TYR A 48 5.93 -0.95 -2.02
CA TYR A 48 7.14 -0.27 -2.51
C TYR A 48 7.67 -0.87 -3.80
N LEU A 49 7.52 -2.19 -3.99
CA LEU A 49 7.88 -2.86 -5.23
C LEU A 49 7.03 -2.35 -6.40
N LYS A 50 5.72 -2.11 -6.18
CA LYS A 50 4.85 -1.40 -7.12
C LYS A 50 5.22 0.07 -7.32
N TYR A 51 6.09 0.63 -6.48
CA TYR A 51 6.68 1.96 -6.63
C TYR A 51 8.07 1.96 -7.28
N GLY A 52 8.54 0.80 -7.76
CA GLY A 52 9.76 0.72 -8.56
C GLY A 52 11.04 0.43 -7.77
N ILE A 53 10.98 0.05 -6.48
CA ILE A 53 12.20 -0.39 -5.78
C ILE A 53 12.75 -1.66 -6.46
N THR A 54 14.07 -1.84 -6.39
CA THR A 54 14.79 -2.95 -7.05
C THR A 54 15.49 -3.89 -6.07
N VAL A 55 15.33 -3.63 -4.77
CA VAL A 55 15.92 -4.43 -3.68
C VAL A 55 15.02 -5.62 -3.36
N GLU A 56 15.64 -6.73 -3.00
CA GLU A 56 14.93 -7.92 -2.57
C GLU A 56 14.39 -7.75 -1.15
N TYR A 57 13.43 -8.61 -0.77
CA TYR A 57 12.70 -8.48 0.49
C TYR A 57 13.61 -8.50 1.72
N GLU A 58 14.61 -9.37 1.77
CA GLU A 58 15.50 -9.47 2.93
C GLU A 58 16.41 -8.24 3.07
N ASP A 59 16.98 -7.75 1.96
CA ASP A 59 17.73 -6.48 1.96
C ASP A 59 16.84 -5.29 2.35
N TRP A 60 15.59 -5.30 1.88
CA TRP A 60 14.61 -4.29 2.27
C TRP A 60 14.30 -4.34 3.77
N LEU A 61 14.14 -5.54 4.34
CA LEU A 61 13.93 -5.74 5.77
C LEU A 61 15.10 -5.19 6.58
N HIS A 62 16.34 -5.47 6.19
CA HIS A 62 17.52 -4.87 6.83
C HIS A 62 17.48 -3.34 6.74
N ALA A 63 17.19 -2.82 5.55
CA ALA A 63 17.12 -1.38 5.32
C ALA A 63 16.08 -0.67 6.22
N ILE A 64 14.97 -1.33 6.57
CA ILE A 64 13.92 -0.71 7.40
C ILE A 64 13.98 -1.11 8.89
N LEU A 65 14.51 -2.28 9.26
CA LEU A 65 14.46 -2.80 10.64
C LEU A 65 15.77 -2.59 11.42
N ASP A 66 16.93 -2.53 10.75
CA ASP A 66 18.22 -2.37 11.45
C ASP A 66 18.34 -0.96 12.03
N LYS A 67 17.90 0.05 11.27
CA LYS A 67 17.88 1.46 11.67
C LYS A 67 16.55 2.13 11.34
N PRO A 68 15.51 1.94 12.18
CA PRO A 68 14.19 2.51 11.95
C PRO A 68 14.20 4.02 11.70
N GLY A 69 13.68 4.43 10.55
CA GLY A 69 13.55 5.84 10.14
C GLY A 69 14.69 6.39 9.28
N GLU A 70 15.78 5.64 9.09
CA GLU A 70 16.93 6.09 8.29
C GLU A 70 16.91 5.60 6.83
N SER A 71 16.04 4.63 6.51
CA SER A 71 15.95 4.03 5.17
C SER A 71 15.64 5.06 4.09
N LYS A 72 16.50 5.11 3.06
CA LYS A 72 16.25 5.88 1.83
C LYS A 72 15.39 5.14 0.82
N VAL A 73 15.28 3.81 0.93
CA VAL A 73 14.52 2.96 0.00
C VAL A 73 13.01 3.11 0.23
N SER A 74 12.61 3.27 1.50
CA SER A 74 11.20 3.38 1.88
C SER A 74 10.98 4.52 2.88
N PRO A 75 11.14 5.78 2.43
CA PRO A 75 11.25 6.94 3.31
C PRO A 75 9.96 7.27 4.08
N THR A 76 8.81 6.75 3.64
CA THR A 76 7.51 6.96 4.29
C THR A 76 7.12 5.82 5.23
N PHE A 77 7.84 4.69 5.24
CA PHE A 77 7.45 3.51 6.03
C PHE A 77 7.33 3.86 7.52
N TRP A 78 8.39 4.40 8.12
CA TRP A 78 8.37 4.75 9.53
C TRP A 78 7.58 6.03 9.85
N LYS A 79 7.33 6.89 8.86
CA LYS A 79 6.40 8.02 9.03
C LYS A 79 4.97 7.53 9.33
N ARG A 80 4.56 6.44 8.67
CA ARG A 80 3.24 5.82 8.83
C ARG A 80 3.20 4.84 10.02
N HIS A 81 4.22 4.02 10.17
CA HIS A 81 4.20 2.84 11.06
C HIS A 81 4.85 3.05 12.44
N SER A 82 5.41 4.24 12.73
CA SER A 82 5.74 4.62 14.11
C SER A 82 4.45 4.95 14.87
N HIS A 83 3.57 3.96 15.06
CA HIS A 83 2.18 4.18 15.46
C HIS A 83 2.07 5.00 16.75
N GLY A 84 2.92 4.75 17.75
CA GLY A 84 2.92 5.52 18.99
C GLY A 84 3.23 7.00 18.76
N LYS A 85 4.29 7.32 18.02
CA LYS A 85 4.61 8.71 17.61
C LYS A 85 3.51 9.36 16.78
N VAL A 86 2.87 8.61 15.87
CA VAL A 86 1.74 9.11 15.06
C VAL A 86 0.58 9.48 15.99
N VAL A 87 0.11 8.53 16.79
CA VAL A 87 -1.02 8.71 17.71
C VAL A 87 -0.74 9.83 18.72
N ALA A 88 0.48 9.92 19.25
CA ALA A 88 0.87 10.97 20.19
C ALA A 88 0.64 12.39 19.63
N ARG A 89 0.95 12.64 18.34
CA ARG A 89 0.70 13.95 17.71
C ARG A 89 -0.78 14.30 17.68
N TRP A 90 -1.63 13.32 17.42
CA TRP A 90 -3.08 13.52 17.37
C TRP A 90 -3.69 13.68 18.76
N VAL A 91 -3.21 12.89 19.74
CA VAL A 91 -3.61 13.01 21.15
C VAL A 91 -3.22 14.37 21.73
N ASP A 92 -2.02 14.88 21.44
CA ASP A 92 -1.56 16.20 21.87
C ASP A 92 -2.50 17.32 21.40
N ILE A 93 -2.99 17.24 20.18
CA ILE A 93 -3.78 18.31 19.56
C ILE A 93 -5.28 18.16 19.80
N PHE A 94 -5.83 16.94 19.79
CA PHE A 94 -7.27 16.70 19.93
C PHE A 94 -7.69 16.20 21.31
N GLY A 95 -6.75 15.78 22.15
CA GLY A 95 -7.00 15.18 23.45
C GLY A 95 -7.30 13.68 23.34
N LYS A 96 -6.82 12.91 24.32
CA LYS A 96 -6.95 11.44 24.35
C LYS A 96 -8.39 10.92 24.29
N SER A 97 -9.37 11.69 24.79
CA SER A 97 -10.79 11.32 24.75
C SER A 97 -11.38 11.31 23.34
N ASN A 98 -10.75 12.00 22.39
CA ASN A 98 -11.20 12.11 21.01
C ASN A 98 -10.43 11.18 20.06
N VAL A 99 -9.48 10.40 20.57
CA VAL A 99 -8.66 9.47 19.79
C VAL A 99 -8.97 8.05 20.23
N THR A 100 -9.38 7.22 19.27
CA THR A 100 -9.63 5.79 19.44
C THR A 100 -8.72 5.00 18.51
N LEU A 101 -8.16 3.90 19.02
CA LEU A 101 -7.32 2.96 18.31
C LEU A 101 -8.10 1.65 18.16
N LEU A 102 -8.16 1.13 16.94
CA LEU A 102 -8.76 -0.15 16.61
C LEU A 102 -7.66 -1.10 16.12
N ILE A 103 -7.30 -2.09 16.93
CA ILE A 103 -6.35 -3.13 16.55
C ILE A 103 -7.12 -4.19 15.75
N VAL A 104 -6.82 -4.29 14.46
CA VAL A 104 -7.61 -5.09 13.53
C VAL A 104 -7.37 -6.59 13.76
N ASN A 105 -8.46 -7.32 13.99
CA ASN A 105 -8.42 -8.79 14.05
C ASN A 105 -8.73 -9.41 12.67
N GLU A 106 -7.68 -9.79 11.95
CA GLU A 106 -7.79 -10.40 10.62
C GLU A 106 -8.35 -11.82 10.62
N ALA A 107 -8.42 -12.50 11.77
CA ALA A 107 -9.07 -13.82 11.87
C ALA A 107 -10.60 -13.72 11.72
N HIS A 108 -11.15 -12.51 11.79
CA HIS A 108 -12.58 -12.24 11.68
C HIS A 108 -12.83 -11.21 10.56
N PRO A 109 -13.17 -11.64 9.34
CA PRO A 109 -13.26 -10.76 8.17
C PRO A 109 -14.21 -9.56 8.31
N THR A 110 -15.27 -9.68 9.14
CA THR A 110 -16.24 -8.60 9.38
C THR A 110 -15.83 -7.65 10.50
N PHE A 111 -14.84 -8.02 11.34
CA PHE A 111 -14.53 -7.32 12.60
C PHE A 111 -14.29 -5.82 12.40
N LEU A 112 -13.52 -5.44 11.38
CA LEU A 112 -13.25 -4.03 11.09
C LEU A 112 -14.55 -3.24 10.84
N PHE A 113 -15.45 -3.78 10.02
CA PHE A 113 -16.71 -3.12 9.69
C PHE A 113 -17.69 -3.13 10.87
N ASP A 114 -17.72 -4.23 11.63
CA ASP A 114 -18.54 -4.35 12.83
C ASP A 114 -18.15 -3.30 13.88
N GLU A 115 -16.84 -3.14 14.15
CA GLU A 115 -16.33 -2.16 15.10
C GLU A 115 -16.51 -0.72 14.60
N ILE A 116 -16.38 -0.44 13.30
CA ILE A 116 -16.66 0.89 12.74
C ILE A 116 -18.15 1.22 12.82
N ASN A 117 -19.05 0.28 12.51
CA ASN A 117 -20.50 0.48 12.67
C ASN A 117 -20.82 0.85 14.13
N LYS A 118 -20.27 0.11 15.11
CA LYS A 118 -20.43 0.42 16.54
C LYS A 118 -19.85 1.79 16.90
N PHE A 119 -18.64 2.10 16.44
CA PHE A 119 -17.97 3.36 16.70
C PHE A 119 -18.78 4.57 16.19
N LEU A 120 -19.43 4.43 15.04
CA LEU A 120 -20.27 5.45 14.43
C LEU A 120 -21.73 5.41 14.93
N ASN A 121 -22.06 4.50 15.85
CA ASN A 121 -23.42 4.24 16.33
C ASN A 121 -24.42 3.95 15.19
N LEU A 122 -23.99 3.17 14.21
CA LEU A 122 -24.80 2.71 13.08
C LEU A 122 -25.36 1.31 13.36
N PRO A 123 -26.54 0.97 12.80
CA PRO A 123 -27.03 -0.41 12.81
C PRO A 123 -26.02 -1.39 12.24
N THR A 124 -25.97 -2.61 12.78
CA THR A 124 -25.11 -3.69 12.28
C THR A 124 -25.33 -3.91 10.79
N GLY A 125 -24.25 -4.01 10.03
CA GLY A 125 -24.31 -4.22 8.57
C GLY A 125 -24.65 -2.97 7.76
N THR A 126 -24.63 -1.77 8.34
CA THR A 126 -24.78 -0.52 7.56
C THR A 126 -23.55 -0.30 6.66
N LEU A 127 -22.36 -0.33 7.25
CA LEU A 127 -21.10 -0.36 6.51
C LEU A 127 -20.67 -1.82 6.31
N ASN A 128 -20.39 -2.18 5.07
CA ASN A 128 -19.86 -3.49 4.68
C ASN A 128 -18.68 -3.32 3.72
N ALA A 129 -17.94 -4.41 3.50
CA ALA A 129 -16.91 -4.45 2.47
C ALA A 129 -17.53 -4.13 1.11
N ALA A 130 -16.96 -3.13 0.42
CA ALA A 130 -17.33 -2.85 -0.96
C ALA A 130 -16.82 -3.98 -1.88
N PRO A 131 -17.61 -4.37 -2.90
CA PRO A 131 -17.09 -5.21 -3.97
C PRO A 131 -15.87 -4.51 -4.59
N SER A 132 -14.71 -5.13 -4.47
CA SER A 132 -13.47 -4.64 -5.05
C SER A 132 -12.72 -5.81 -5.69
N GLY A 133 -11.77 -5.50 -6.59
CA GLY A 133 -10.84 -6.52 -7.09
C GLY A 133 -10.14 -7.20 -5.92
N SER A 134 -9.68 -8.45 -6.12
CA SER A 134 -9.21 -9.27 -5.00
C SER A 134 -8.06 -8.62 -4.21
N ASN A 135 -7.32 -7.70 -4.84
CA ASN A 135 -6.16 -7.00 -4.31
C ASN A 135 -5.22 -7.96 -3.56
N ARG A 136 -5.08 -9.18 -4.10
CA ARG A 136 -4.31 -10.22 -3.47
C ARG A 136 -2.83 -9.83 -3.47
N SER A 137 -2.11 -10.33 -2.48
CA SER A 137 -0.66 -10.27 -2.51
C SER A 137 -0.12 -11.05 -3.72
N LEU A 138 1.00 -10.56 -4.25
CA LEU A 138 1.75 -11.20 -5.32
C LEU A 138 2.34 -12.54 -4.83
N THR A 139 2.48 -13.49 -5.74
CA THR A 139 3.27 -14.72 -5.55
C THR A 139 4.77 -14.42 -5.73
N MET A 140 5.65 -15.35 -5.37
CA MET A 140 7.10 -15.18 -5.58
C MET A 140 7.49 -15.04 -7.05
N GLU A 141 6.79 -15.72 -7.96
CA GLU A 141 7.00 -15.54 -9.41
C GLU A 141 6.65 -14.12 -9.85
N GLU A 142 5.52 -13.58 -9.38
CA GLU A 142 5.07 -12.23 -9.74
C GLU A 142 5.94 -11.14 -9.08
N ILE A 143 6.43 -11.38 -7.86
CA ILE A 143 7.42 -10.52 -7.21
C ILE A 143 8.72 -10.48 -8.02
N SER A 144 9.19 -11.64 -8.47
CA SER A 144 10.44 -11.75 -9.26
C SER A 144 10.29 -11.07 -10.62
N LEU A 145 9.14 -11.26 -11.28
CA LEU A 145 8.80 -10.55 -12.51
C LEU A 145 8.80 -9.03 -12.30
N LEU A 146 8.17 -8.52 -11.24
CA LEU A 146 8.11 -7.09 -10.97
C LEU A 146 9.49 -6.52 -10.60
N LEU A 147 10.30 -7.24 -9.82
CA LEU A 147 11.69 -6.86 -9.55
C LEU A 147 12.49 -6.71 -10.84
N GLU A 148 12.38 -7.69 -11.75
CA GLU A 148 13.10 -7.64 -13.02
C GLU A 148 12.58 -6.50 -13.92
N LEU A 149 11.26 -6.29 -13.98
CA LEU A 149 10.68 -5.14 -14.67
C LEU A 149 11.21 -3.81 -14.11
N ASN A 150 11.36 -3.69 -12.79
CA ASN A 150 11.88 -2.48 -12.15
C ASN A 150 13.36 -2.26 -12.49
N ARG A 151 14.16 -3.34 -12.49
CA ARG A 151 15.60 -3.31 -12.83
C ARG A 151 15.82 -2.91 -14.29
N GLN A 152 14.97 -3.40 -15.20
CA GLN A 152 15.07 -3.16 -16.64
C GLN A 152 14.28 -1.95 -17.12
N PHE A 153 13.51 -1.27 -16.25
CA PHE A 153 12.70 -0.13 -16.67
C PHE A 153 13.60 0.98 -17.22
N PRO A 154 13.44 1.41 -18.50
CA PRO A 154 14.37 2.34 -19.12
C PRO A 154 14.42 3.69 -18.40
N LYS A 155 15.62 4.21 -18.15
CA LYS A 155 15.84 5.44 -17.36
C LYS A 155 15.25 6.70 -18.00
N GLU A 156 15.12 6.68 -19.32
CA GLU A 156 14.53 7.73 -20.15
C GLU A 156 12.99 7.79 -20.08
N ARG A 157 12.34 6.73 -19.56
CA ARG A 157 10.89 6.71 -19.38
C ARG A 157 10.49 7.40 -18.08
N VAL A 158 9.37 8.11 -18.13
CA VAL A 158 8.87 8.88 -16.98
C VAL A 158 7.99 8.02 -16.06
N TRP A 159 7.78 8.49 -14.83
CA TRP A 159 6.95 7.81 -13.84
C TRP A 159 5.54 7.49 -14.35
N ASP A 160 4.88 8.43 -15.05
CA ASP A 160 3.54 8.22 -15.61
C ASP A 160 3.48 6.98 -16.50
N GLU A 161 4.55 6.68 -17.25
CA GLU A 161 4.61 5.46 -18.06
C GLU A 161 4.71 4.21 -17.19
N TYR A 162 5.55 4.23 -16.16
CA TYR A 162 5.64 3.12 -15.22
C TYR A 162 4.28 2.86 -14.54
N GLU A 163 3.65 3.92 -14.06
CA GLU A 163 2.36 3.84 -13.37
C GLU A 163 1.26 3.27 -14.27
N ILE A 164 1.18 3.73 -15.52
CA ILE A 164 0.15 3.27 -16.46
C ILE A 164 0.40 1.84 -16.93
N PHE A 165 1.63 1.54 -17.37
CA PHE A 165 1.89 0.28 -18.06
C PHE A 165 2.20 -0.87 -17.09
N ILE A 166 3.01 -0.60 -16.06
CA ILE A 166 3.46 -1.64 -15.13
C ILE A 166 2.47 -1.75 -13.98
N ARG A 167 2.26 -0.66 -13.23
CA ARG A 167 1.48 -0.71 -11.98
C ARG A 167 -0.02 -0.90 -12.22
N ALA A 168 -0.64 -0.01 -13.00
CA ALA A 168 -2.07 -0.02 -13.28
C ALA A 168 -2.47 -0.98 -14.41
N GLY A 169 -1.51 -1.35 -15.27
CA GLY A 169 -1.64 -2.43 -16.25
C GLY A 169 -1.30 -3.77 -15.62
N TYR A 170 -0.10 -4.28 -15.93
CA TYR A 170 0.31 -5.66 -15.64
C TYR A 170 0.06 -6.11 -14.20
N ILE A 171 0.48 -5.31 -13.22
CA ILE A 171 0.46 -5.72 -11.82
C ILE A 171 -0.95 -5.68 -11.24
N LYS A 172 -1.73 -4.64 -11.56
CA LYS A 172 -3.13 -4.56 -11.12
C LYS A 172 -3.98 -5.68 -11.71
N GLU A 173 -3.72 -6.08 -12.96
CA GLU A 173 -4.39 -7.22 -13.58
C GLU A 173 -4.18 -8.50 -12.75
N LEU A 174 -2.91 -8.80 -12.45
CA LEU A 174 -2.53 -9.96 -11.65
C LEU A 174 -3.18 -9.94 -10.26
N THR A 175 -3.19 -8.80 -9.57
CA THR A 175 -3.70 -8.73 -8.19
C THR A 175 -5.22 -8.69 -8.10
N ASP A 176 -5.93 -8.22 -9.12
CA ASP A 176 -7.36 -7.95 -8.98
C ASP A 176 -8.24 -8.95 -9.72
N PHE A 177 -7.75 -9.48 -10.85
CA PHE A 177 -8.57 -10.27 -11.77
C PHE A 177 -8.01 -11.68 -12.03
N VAL A 178 -6.73 -11.92 -11.78
CA VAL A 178 -6.12 -13.26 -11.95
C VAL A 178 -6.15 -14.02 -10.63
N PRO A 179 -6.88 -15.16 -10.54
CA PRO A 179 -6.87 -15.99 -9.35
C PRO A 179 -5.45 -16.51 -9.06
N PRO A 180 -5.02 -16.52 -7.79
CA PRO A 180 -3.72 -17.07 -7.46
C PRO A 180 -3.73 -18.58 -7.68
N ALA A 181 -2.77 -19.08 -8.44
CA ALA A 181 -2.58 -20.52 -8.57
C ALA A 181 -2.18 -21.11 -7.19
N PRO A 182 -2.90 -22.16 -6.69
CA PRO A 182 -2.74 -22.64 -5.30
C PRO A 182 -1.34 -23.18 -4.97
N ASP A 183 -0.62 -23.65 -5.99
CA ASP A 183 0.71 -24.23 -5.93
C ASP A 183 1.84 -23.18 -5.95
N LYS A 184 1.53 -21.92 -6.21
CA LYS A 184 2.54 -20.86 -6.32
C LYS A 184 3.02 -20.40 -4.94
N ALA A 185 4.34 -20.37 -4.78
CA ALA A 185 4.99 -19.93 -3.56
C ALA A 185 4.58 -18.48 -3.19
N ARG A 186 4.36 -18.26 -1.89
CA ARG A 186 4.08 -16.95 -1.31
C ARG A 186 5.34 -16.36 -0.68
N LEU A 187 5.34 -15.04 -0.50
CA LEU A 187 6.39 -14.35 0.23
C LEU A 187 6.36 -14.78 1.71
N LEU A 188 7.48 -15.28 2.19
CA LEU A 188 7.72 -15.67 3.58
C LEU A 188 8.59 -14.62 4.25
N THR A 189 8.45 -14.46 5.56
CA THR A 189 9.28 -13.52 6.33
C THR A 189 10.32 -14.28 7.16
N PRO A 190 11.63 -13.93 7.07
CA PRO A 190 12.65 -14.54 7.91
C PRO A 190 12.35 -14.38 9.40
N GLN A 191 12.67 -15.39 10.20
CA GLN A 191 12.34 -15.40 11.63
C GLN A 191 12.94 -14.19 12.37
N TRP A 192 14.18 -13.81 12.04
CA TRP A 192 14.85 -12.66 12.64
C TRP A 192 14.05 -11.35 12.47
N ALA A 193 13.39 -11.19 11.32
CA ALA A 193 12.62 -10.00 11.01
C ALA A 193 11.27 -10.00 11.73
N ILE A 194 10.66 -11.18 11.90
CA ILE A 194 9.46 -11.36 12.73
C ILE A 194 9.76 -10.98 14.17
N ASP A 195 10.85 -11.51 14.74
CA ASP A 195 11.27 -11.25 16.11
C ASP A 195 11.58 -9.75 16.31
N LYS A 196 12.29 -9.14 15.36
CA LYS A 196 12.60 -7.71 15.39
C LYS A 196 11.34 -6.84 15.29
N ALA A 197 10.41 -7.20 14.42
CA ALA A 197 9.14 -6.47 14.26
C ALA A 197 8.26 -6.58 15.52
N ASN A 198 8.25 -7.74 16.17
CA ASN A 198 7.55 -7.96 17.44
C ASN A 198 8.21 -7.20 18.61
N GLN A 199 9.55 -7.12 18.65
CA GLN A 199 10.27 -6.27 19.60
C GLN A 199 9.84 -4.80 19.47
N LEU A 200 9.88 -4.26 18.24
CA LEU A 200 9.46 -2.87 17.95
C LEU A 200 7.95 -2.69 18.19
N GLY A 201 7.15 -3.72 17.91
CA GLY A 201 5.73 -3.76 18.19
C GLY A 201 5.40 -3.65 19.69
N ALA A 202 6.18 -4.30 20.55
CA ALA A 202 6.06 -4.18 22.00
C ALA A 202 6.47 -2.78 22.52
N GLU A 203 7.41 -2.11 21.87
CA GLU A 203 7.72 -0.70 22.14
C GLU A 203 6.54 0.20 21.78
N ILE A 204 6.00 0.04 20.56
CA ILE A 204 4.80 0.75 20.11
C ILE A 204 3.62 0.50 21.04
N GLN A 205 3.41 -0.74 21.48
CA GLN A 205 2.35 -1.09 22.44
C GLN A 205 2.45 -0.24 23.71
N ARG A 206 3.65 -0.14 24.30
CA ARG A 206 3.87 0.70 25.50
C ARG A 206 3.59 2.17 25.23
N GLU A 207 4.01 2.70 24.09
CA GLU A 207 3.73 4.09 23.68
C GLU A 207 2.22 4.33 23.54
N LEU A 208 1.47 3.40 22.93
CA LEU A 208 0.02 3.53 22.74
C LEU A 208 -0.74 3.45 24.06
N ILE A 209 -0.37 2.55 24.98
CA ILE A 209 -0.94 2.50 26.33
C ILE A 209 -0.66 3.83 27.06
N GLY A 210 0.58 4.32 26.99
CA GLY A 210 1.00 5.58 27.61
C GLY A 210 0.26 6.81 27.07
N SER A 211 -0.23 6.76 25.82
CA SER A 211 -1.03 7.85 25.23
C SER A 211 -2.38 8.06 25.93
N GLY A 212 -2.91 7.03 26.60
CA GLY A 212 -4.22 7.04 27.24
C GLY A 212 -5.41 7.17 26.27
N ALA A 213 -5.19 6.99 24.96
CA ALA A 213 -6.25 6.90 23.97
C ALA A 213 -7.11 5.65 24.20
N LYS A 214 -8.37 5.67 23.76
CA LYS A 214 -9.25 4.50 23.85
C LYS A 214 -8.73 3.41 22.91
N ILE A 215 -8.65 2.16 23.37
CA ILE A 215 -8.17 1.02 22.57
C ILE A 215 -9.28 -0.02 22.45
N ILE A 216 -9.50 -0.49 21.22
CA ILE A 216 -10.45 -1.54 20.85
C ILE A 216 -9.66 -2.66 20.18
N GLY A 217 -9.91 -3.90 20.59
CA GLY A 217 -9.21 -5.09 20.10
C GLY A 217 -8.03 -5.50 21.00
N ASP A 218 -7.28 -6.49 20.53
CA ASP A 218 -6.16 -7.08 21.27
C ASP A 218 -4.87 -6.28 21.04
N ILE A 219 -4.44 -5.51 22.04
CA ILE A 219 -3.21 -4.71 21.96
C ILE A 219 -1.94 -5.55 22.08
N ASP A 220 -2.00 -6.71 22.75
CA ASP A 220 -0.85 -7.59 22.90
C ASP A 220 -0.43 -8.17 21.54
N SER A 221 -1.39 -8.28 20.61
CA SER A 221 -1.17 -8.65 19.21
C SER A 221 -0.05 -7.86 18.52
N LEU A 222 0.21 -6.61 18.94
CA LEU A 222 1.23 -5.76 18.32
C LEU A 222 2.65 -6.30 18.54
N GLY A 223 2.91 -6.93 19.68
CA GLY A 223 4.24 -7.44 20.08
C GLY A 223 4.39 -8.96 20.00
N ASN A 224 3.36 -9.70 19.58
CA ASN A 224 3.38 -11.17 19.55
C ASN A 224 2.80 -11.75 18.24
N ALA A 225 2.80 -10.96 17.17
CA ALA A 225 2.19 -11.38 15.91
C ALA A 225 2.98 -12.53 15.25
N SER A 226 2.23 -13.42 14.62
CA SER A 226 2.76 -14.51 13.79
C SER A 226 2.38 -14.29 12.32
N VAL A 227 3.32 -14.62 11.44
CA VAL A 227 3.18 -14.64 9.98
C VAL A 227 3.91 -15.86 9.43
N PRO A 228 3.61 -16.31 8.19
CA PRO A 228 4.37 -17.40 7.57
C PRO A 228 5.88 -17.12 7.56
N ALA A 229 6.60 -17.91 8.34
CA ALA A 229 8.04 -17.77 8.54
C ALA A 229 8.83 -18.61 7.52
N GLY A 230 9.96 -18.08 7.07
CA GLY A 230 10.88 -18.80 6.20
C GLY A 230 11.69 -17.89 5.28
N THR A 231 12.49 -18.51 4.43
CA THR A 231 13.24 -17.82 3.38
C THR A 231 12.52 -18.01 2.06
N SER A 232 12.29 -16.93 1.33
CA SER A 232 11.72 -16.99 -0.01
C SER A 232 12.80 -17.12 -1.06
N THR A 233 12.59 -18.00 -2.03
CA THR A 233 13.47 -18.12 -3.20
C THR A 233 12.90 -17.28 -4.34
N TYR A 234 13.76 -16.50 -5.00
CA TYR A 234 13.43 -15.80 -6.24
C TYR A 234 13.63 -16.74 -7.42
N PRO A 235 12.57 -17.20 -8.10
CA PRO A 235 12.73 -18.07 -9.26
C PRO A 235 13.31 -17.31 -10.47
N ASP A 236 14.22 -17.97 -11.18
CA ASP A 236 14.76 -17.50 -12.47
C ASP A 236 13.85 -17.85 -13.66
N THR A 237 12.86 -18.71 -13.44
CA THR A 237 11.88 -19.15 -14.45
C THR A 237 10.47 -18.84 -13.99
N ILE A 238 9.65 -18.31 -14.88
CA ILE A 238 8.24 -18.00 -14.62
C ILE A 238 7.34 -18.77 -15.58
N ASP A 239 6.15 -19.16 -15.11
CA ASP A 239 5.15 -19.78 -15.98
C ASP A 239 4.71 -18.78 -17.06
N ILE A 240 4.78 -19.20 -18.31
CA ILE A 240 4.35 -18.40 -19.46
C ILE A 240 2.89 -17.94 -19.32
N LYS A 241 2.05 -18.72 -18.63
CA LYS A 241 0.66 -18.36 -18.34
C LYS A 241 0.56 -17.15 -17.42
N THR A 242 1.44 -17.03 -16.42
CA THR A 242 1.52 -15.86 -15.53
C THR A 242 1.85 -14.60 -16.33
N VAL A 243 2.84 -14.70 -17.23
CA VAL A 243 3.23 -13.59 -18.12
C VAL A 243 2.09 -13.21 -19.06
N SER A 244 1.48 -14.20 -19.72
CA SER A 244 0.38 -13.94 -20.63
C SER A 244 -0.81 -13.28 -19.92
N ALA A 245 -1.15 -13.74 -18.71
CA ALA A 245 -2.26 -13.18 -17.95
C ALA A 245 -2.01 -11.70 -17.59
N ALA A 246 -0.78 -11.35 -17.18
CA ALA A 246 -0.41 -9.96 -16.93
C ALA A 246 -0.56 -9.10 -18.19
N MET A 247 -0.14 -9.61 -19.34
CA MET A 247 -0.12 -8.86 -20.61
C MET A 247 -1.50 -8.65 -21.24
N LEU A 248 -2.49 -9.49 -20.91
CA LEU A 248 -3.85 -9.39 -21.45
C LEU A 248 -4.63 -8.15 -20.95
N THR A 249 -4.10 -7.42 -19.97
CA THR A 249 -4.68 -6.16 -19.48
C THR A 249 -4.81 -5.08 -20.57
N PHE A 250 -3.98 -5.13 -21.63
CA PHE A 250 -3.98 -4.11 -22.68
C PHE A 250 -5.00 -4.41 -23.77
N ASP A 251 -6.10 -3.67 -23.71
CA ASP A 251 -7.18 -3.68 -24.68
C ASP A 251 -7.46 -2.26 -25.24
N GLN A 252 -8.49 -2.13 -26.06
CA GLN A 252 -8.91 -0.82 -26.60
C GLN A 252 -9.34 0.16 -25.50
N GLU A 253 -9.89 -0.34 -24.39
CA GLU A 253 -10.35 0.48 -23.26
C GLU A 253 -9.17 1.12 -22.51
N THR A 254 -7.98 0.50 -22.56
CA THR A 254 -6.77 1.04 -21.94
C THR A 254 -6.38 2.41 -22.52
N ILE A 255 -6.71 2.70 -23.78
CA ILE A 255 -6.47 4.02 -24.39
C ILE A 255 -7.15 5.13 -23.59
N LYS A 256 -8.34 4.88 -23.01
CA LYS A 256 -9.08 5.85 -22.20
C LYS A 256 -8.35 6.23 -20.90
N LYS A 257 -7.42 5.38 -20.44
CA LYS A 257 -6.62 5.60 -19.24
C LYS A 257 -5.36 6.44 -19.52
N PHE A 258 -4.99 6.65 -20.78
CA PHE A 258 -3.79 7.42 -21.12
C PHE A 258 -4.01 8.93 -20.93
N PRO A 259 -2.97 9.67 -20.48
CA PRO A 259 -3.02 11.11 -20.39
C PRO A 259 -3.40 11.73 -21.73
N LEU A 260 -4.39 12.64 -21.71
CA LEU A 260 -4.90 13.30 -22.91
C LEU A 260 -3.79 13.97 -23.73
N LYS A 261 -2.75 14.48 -23.06
CA LYS A 261 -1.55 15.08 -23.69
C LYS A 261 -0.80 14.09 -24.58
N TRP A 262 -0.73 12.81 -24.21
CA TRP A 262 -0.06 11.78 -25.02
C TRP A 262 -0.84 11.49 -26.29
N ILE A 263 -2.16 11.32 -26.17
CA ILE A 263 -3.07 11.05 -27.28
C ILE A 263 -3.05 12.21 -28.28
N THR A 264 -3.28 13.43 -27.79
CA THR A 264 -3.35 14.64 -28.63
C THR A 264 -2.04 14.94 -29.36
N ARG A 265 -0.89 14.78 -28.70
CA ARG A 265 0.43 14.91 -29.34
C ARG A 265 0.60 13.91 -30.48
N ASN A 266 0.27 12.64 -30.24
CA ASN A 266 0.42 11.59 -31.24
C ASN A 266 -0.54 11.77 -32.43
N LEU A 267 -1.79 12.17 -32.18
CA LEU A 267 -2.76 12.49 -33.24
C LEU A 267 -2.27 13.64 -34.12
N LYS A 268 -1.71 14.70 -33.52
CA LYS A 268 -1.13 15.83 -34.28
C LYS A 268 0.02 15.38 -35.18
N GLU A 269 0.93 14.56 -34.66
CA GLU A 269 2.05 14.00 -35.42
C GLU A 269 1.57 13.10 -36.57
N ARG A 270 0.59 12.22 -36.33
CA ARG A 270 -0.01 11.38 -37.37
C ARG A 270 -0.69 12.20 -38.46
N ALA A 271 -1.44 13.23 -38.09
CA ALA A 271 -2.10 14.13 -39.03
C ALA A 271 -1.07 14.86 -39.91
N LEU A 272 0.00 15.41 -39.30
CA LEU A 272 1.08 16.06 -40.03
C LEU A 272 1.80 15.09 -41.00
N LYS A 273 2.04 13.85 -40.58
CA LYS A 273 2.65 12.82 -41.43
C LYS A 273 1.74 12.47 -42.62
N GLN A 274 0.44 12.35 -42.41
CA GLN A 274 -0.52 12.09 -43.50
C GLN A 274 -0.61 13.24 -44.50
N ILE A 275 -0.61 14.49 -44.02
CA ILE A 275 -0.61 15.69 -44.89
C ILE A 275 0.66 15.70 -45.75
N ARG A 276 1.84 15.48 -45.15
CA ARG A 276 3.12 15.41 -45.89
C ARG A 276 3.12 14.31 -46.95
N ALA A 277 2.67 13.10 -46.60
CA ALA A 277 2.61 11.97 -47.52
C ALA A 277 1.63 12.18 -48.69
N ARG A 278 0.55 12.94 -48.48
CA ARG A 278 -0.36 13.34 -49.56
C ARG A 278 0.28 14.40 -50.45
N SER A 279 0.95 15.41 -49.89
CA SER A 279 1.63 16.45 -50.68
C SER A 279 2.78 15.95 -51.55
N SER A 280 3.46 14.86 -51.15
CA SER A 280 4.53 14.24 -51.93
C SER A 280 4.04 13.32 -53.06
N ARG A 281 2.74 12.98 -53.12
CA ARG A 281 2.13 12.21 -54.21
C ARG A 281 1.62 13.09 -55.36
N PHE A 282 1.60 14.41 -55.17
CA PHE A 282 1.16 15.41 -56.17
C PHE A 282 2.33 16.26 -56.72
N ARG A 283 3.57 15.83 -56.50
CA ARG A 283 4.78 16.30 -57.18
C ARG A 283 5.37 15.15 -57.99
#